data_AF-A0A965B6M9-F1
#
_entry.id   AF-A0A965B6M9-F1
#
_cell.length_a   1.000
_cell.length_b   1.000
_cell.length_c   1.000
_cell.angle_alpha   90.00
_cell.angle_beta   90.00
_cell.angle_gamma   90.00
#
_symmetry.space_group_name_H-M   'P 1'
#
loop_
_entity.id
_entity.type
_entity.pdbx_description
1 polymer ?
#
loop_
_entity_poly.entity_id
_entity_poly.type
_entity_poly.pdbx_seq_one_letter_code
_entity_poly.pdbx_strand_id
1 'polypeptide(L)'
;CPWNKFAVEAREIRYRARHDLIAPDLIELAGLDDAAFRAKFSGSPIKRIGRNRFVRNVLYAIGNSNSPAGLGVAQDLAHDPDPTVRDAALWAIERLAAQ
;
A
#
# COMPACT_ATOMS: atom_id res chain seq x y z
N CYS A 1 16.44 -1.23 -17.86
CA CYS A 1 17.53 -0.23 -17.89
C CYS A 1 18.85 -0.93 -18.20
N PRO A 2 19.62 -0.52 -19.23
CA PRO A 2 20.89 -1.17 -19.60
C PRO A 2 22.00 -1.04 -18.55
N TRP A 3 21.90 -0.10 -17.61
CA TRP A 3 22.85 0.09 -16.51
C TRP A 3 22.62 -0.86 -15.32
N ASN A 4 21.41 -1.41 -15.15
CA ASN A 4 21.12 -2.31 -14.03
C ASN A 4 21.86 -3.65 -14.14
N LYS A 5 22.38 -4.02 -15.32
CA LYS A 5 23.18 -5.25 -15.51
C LYS A 5 24.52 -5.25 -14.78
N PHE A 6 25.00 -4.06 -14.40
CA PHE A 6 26.22 -3.87 -13.61
C PHE A 6 25.92 -3.51 -12.16
N ALA A 7 24.63 -3.40 -11.79
CA ALA A 7 24.24 -3.05 -10.43
C ALA A 7 24.61 -4.21 -9.51
N VAL A 8 25.25 -3.86 -8.39
CA VAL A 8 25.57 -4.80 -7.32
C VAL A 8 24.66 -4.49 -6.14
N GLU A 9 24.21 -5.53 -5.46
CA GLU A 9 23.38 -5.36 -4.27
C GLU A 9 24.13 -4.54 -3.20
N ALA A 10 23.46 -3.53 -2.66
CA ALA A 10 24.05 -2.64 -1.67
C ALA A 10 24.40 -3.42 -0.40
N ARG A 11 25.64 -3.27 0.08
CA ARG A 11 26.15 -3.96 1.28
C ARG A 11 25.85 -3.22 2.59
N GLU A 12 25.38 -1.98 2.51
CA GLU A 12 25.02 -1.23 3.72
C GLU A 12 23.75 -1.80 4.36
N ILE A 13 23.87 -2.16 5.64
CA ILE A 13 22.78 -2.73 6.45
C ILE A 13 21.54 -1.82 6.46
N ARG A 14 21.73 -0.49 6.38
CA ARG A 14 20.63 0.49 6.37
C ARG A 14 19.74 0.42 5.12
N TYR A 15 20.22 -0.15 4.02
CA TYR A 15 19.46 -0.32 2.78
C TYR A 15 18.87 -1.72 2.61
N ARG A 16 19.10 -2.64 3.56
CA ARG A 16 18.42 -3.94 3.51
C ARG A 16 16.93 -3.74 3.69
N ALA A 17 16.15 -4.34 2.80
CA ALA A 17 14.70 -4.40 2.95
C ALA A 17 14.36 -5.04 4.30
N ARG A 18 13.47 -4.43 5.06
CA ARG A 18 12.92 -5.07 6.24
C ARG A 18 12.09 -6.25 5.76
N HIS A 19 12.28 -7.43 6.36
CA HIS A 19 11.63 -8.67 5.91
C HIS A 19 10.10 -8.55 5.93
N ASP A 20 9.53 -7.76 6.84
CA ASP A 20 8.08 -7.48 6.94
C ASP A 20 7.55 -6.52 5.86
N LEU A 21 8.41 -6.00 5.00
CA LEU A 21 8.07 -5.12 3.87
C LEU A 21 8.34 -5.79 2.51
N ILE A 22 8.68 -7.07 2.49
CA ILE A 22 8.83 -7.86 1.26
C ILE A 22 7.45 -8.45 0.92
N ALA A 23 6.83 -7.95 -0.15
CA ALA A 23 5.48 -8.35 -0.58
C ALA A 23 4.45 -8.40 0.57
N PRO A 24 4.28 -7.31 1.34
CA PRO A 24 3.35 -7.26 2.45
C PRO A 24 1.90 -7.44 1.98
N ASP A 25 1.07 -8.03 2.85
CA ASP A 25 -0.35 -8.22 2.57
C ASP A 25 -1.04 -6.87 2.36
N LEU A 26 -1.69 -6.71 1.20
CA LEU A 26 -2.37 -5.48 0.83
C LEU A 26 -3.56 -5.16 1.76
N ILE A 27 -4.24 -6.18 2.27
CA ILE A 27 -5.37 -6.02 3.20
C ILE A 27 -4.87 -5.45 4.52
N GLU A 28 -3.80 -6.01 5.08
CA GLU A 28 -3.18 -5.49 6.32
C GLU A 28 -2.70 -4.05 6.14
N LEU A 29 -2.10 -3.73 4.99
CA LEU A 29 -1.63 -2.38 4.69
C LEU A 29 -2.75 -1.37 4.51
N ALA A 30 -3.89 -1.77 3.93
CA ALA A 30 -5.07 -0.92 3.77
C ALA A 30 -5.72 -0.58 5.12
N GLY A 31 -5.67 -1.52 6.08
CA GLY A 31 -6.23 -1.37 7.42
C GLY A 31 -5.45 -0.47 8.37
N LEU A 32 -4.33 0.12 7.95
CA LEU A 32 -3.53 0.99 8.82
C LEU A 32 -4.26 2.32 9.10
N ASP A 33 -4.50 2.60 10.39
CA ASP A 33 -4.82 3.95 10.87
C ASP A 33 -3.55 4.84 10.94
N ASP A 34 -3.71 6.12 11.29
CA ASP A 34 -2.57 7.06 11.34
C ASP A 34 -1.51 6.64 12.37
N ALA A 35 -1.91 6.09 13.52
CA ALA A 35 -0.99 5.68 14.57
C ALA A 35 -0.17 4.44 14.13
N ALA A 36 -0.85 3.42 13.61
CA ALA A 36 -0.27 2.19 13.09
C ALA A 36 0.65 2.48 11.89
N PHE A 37 0.23 3.36 10.97
CA PHE A 37 1.06 3.81 9.85
C PHE A 37 2.36 4.47 10.34
N ARG A 38 2.26 5.40 11.29
CA ARG A 38 3.43 6.11 11.84
C ARG A 38 4.39 5.17 12.56
N ALA A 39 3.85 4.18 13.29
CA ALA A 39 4.64 3.16 13.97
C ALA A 39 5.37 2.27 12.95
N LYS A 40 4.64 1.68 11.99
CA LYS A 40 5.19 0.74 10.99
C LYS A 40 6.27 1.39 10.12
N PHE A 41 6.04 2.61 9.65
CA PHE A 41 6.98 3.31 8.77
C PHE A 41 7.94 4.25 9.50
N SER A 42 8.10 4.11 10.83
CA SER A 42 9.11 4.89 11.56
C SER A 42 10.52 4.67 11.00
N GLY A 43 11.25 5.78 10.78
CA GLY A 43 12.57 5.77 10.16
C GLY A 43 12.59 5.40 8.67
N SER A 44 11.44 5.29 8.01
CA SER A 44 11.33 5.03 6.56
C SER A 44 10.94 6.31 5.81
N PRO A 45 11.49 6.54 4.59
CA PRO A 45 11.03 7.60 3.69
C PRO A 45 9.53 7.53 3.37
N ILE A 46 8.91 6.35 3.49
CA ILE A 46 7.46 6.16 3.29
C ILE A 46 6.65 7.02 4.27
N LYS A 47 7.12 7.21 5.51
CA LYS A 47 6.40 8.02 6.50
C LYS A 47 6.09 9.44 6.01
N ARG A 48 6.93 10.01 5.12
CA ARG A 48 6.77 11.35 4.54
C ARG A 48 5.46 11.53 3.77
N ILE A 49 4.96 10.49 3.09
CA ILE A 49 3.76 10.64 2.24
C ILE A 49 2.46 10.71 3.05
N GLY A 50 2.48 10.19 4.29
CA GLY A 50 1.32 10.10 5.18
C GLY A 50 0.39 8.93 4.86
N ARG A 51 -0.45 8.57 5.84
CA ARG A 51 -1.36 7.42 5.78
C ARG A 51 -2.30 7.47 4.57
N ASN A 52 -2.96 8.60 4.31
CA ASN A 52 -4.00 8.66 3.26
C ASN A 52 -3.44 8.42 1.85
N ARG A 53 -2.29 9.02 1.51
CA ARG A 53 -1.63 8.76 0.22
C ARG A 53 -1.12 7.33 0.11
N PHE A 54 -0.68 6.75 1.22
CA PHE A 54 -0.26 5.36 1.27
C PHE A 54 -1.44 4.40 1.04
N VAL A 55 -2.49 4.51 1.84
CA VAL A 55 -3.70 3.66 1.74
C VAL A 55 -4.36 3.81 0.37
N ARG A 56 -4.42 5.03 -0.20
CA ARG A 56 -4.87 5.24 -1.59
C ARG A 56 -4.07 4.39 -2.58
N ASN A 57 -2.74 4.35 -2.48
CA ASN A 57 -1.92 3.53 -3.37
C ASN A 57 -2.15 2.03 -3.15
N VAL A 58 -2.37 1.61 -1.90
CA VAL A 58 -2.70 0.22 -1.57
C VAL A 58 -4.05 -0.17 -2.16
N LEU A 59 -5.07 0.70 -2.12
CA LEU A 59 -6.37 0.47 -2.76
C LEU A 59 -6.25 0.32 -4.28
N TYR A 60 -5.40 1.12 -4.93
CA TYR A 60 -5.09 0.90 -6.34
C TYR A 60 -4.41 -0.46 -6.59
N ALA A 61 -3.48 -0.87 -5.73
CA ALA A 61 -2.86 -2.19 -5.83
C ALA A 61 -3.89 -3.32 -5.62
N ILE A 62 -4.82 -3.17 -4.68
CA ILE A 62 -5.93 -4.10 -4.44
C ILE A 62 -6.79 -4.22 -5.69
N GLY A 63 -7.28 -3.12 -6.25
CA GLY A 63 -8.10 -3.14 -7.47
C GLY A 63 -7.37 -3.73 -8.68
N ASN A 64 -6.05 -3.55 -8.76
CA ASN A 64 -5.20 -4.16 -9.79
C ASN A 64 -4.92 -5.65 -9.59
N SER A 65 -5.02 -6.16 -8.36
CA SER A 65 -4.63 -7.53 -8.00
C SER A 65 -5.53 -8.61 -8.59
N ASN A 66 -6.75 -8.26 -9.04
CA ASN A 66 -7.79 -9.20 -9.45
C ASN A 66 -8.15 -10.22 -8.35
N SER A 67 -7.88 -9.90 -7.08
CA SER A 67 -8.19 -10.77 -5.94
C SER A 67 -9.47 -10.30 -5.24
N PRO A 68 -10.54 -11.12 -5.22
CA PRO A 68 -11.77 -10.78 -4.50
C PRO A 68 -11.55 -10.59 -2.98
N ALA A 69 -10.45 -11.11 -2.43
CA ALA A 69 -10.13 -11.00 -1.01
C ALA A 69 -10.01 -9.52 -0.54
N GLY A 70 -9.68 -8.59 -1.45
CA GLY A 70 -9.58 -7.17 -1.13
C GLY A 70 -10.91 -6.41 -1.13
N LEU A 71 -12.02 -7.04 -1.50
CA LEU A 71 -13.31 -6.34 -1.66
C LEU A 71 -13.85 -5.80 -0.33
N GLY A 72 -13.76 -6.58 0.75
CA GLY A 72 -14.27 -6.17 2.07
C GLY A 72 -13.57 -4.92 2.61
N VAL A 73 -12.24 -4.90 2.62
CA VAL A 73 -11.48 -3.73 3.10
C VAL A 73 -11.69 -2.49 2.22
N ALA A 74 -11.90 -2.67 0.91
CA ALA A 74 -12.24 -1.57 0.03
C ALA A 74 -13.64 -1.00 0.35
N GLN A 75 -14.63 -1.85 0.62
CA GLN A 75 -15.98 -1.42 1.03
C GLN A 75 -15.93 -0.61 2.34
N ASP A 76 -15.18 -1.07 3.34
CA ASP A 76 -15.03 -0.33 4.59
C ASP A 76 -14.39 1.06 4.37
N LEU A 77 -13.35 1.13 3.54
CA LEU A 77 -12.64 2.37 3.23
C LEU A 77 -13.40 3.31 2.28
N ALA A 78 -14.49 2.87 1.66
CA ALA A 78 -15.41 3.76 0.94
C ALA A 78 -16.11 4.76 1.88
N HIS A 79 -16.06 4.53 3.20
CA HIS A 79 -16.58 5.41 4.24
C HIS A 79 -15.50 6.22 4.98
N ASP A 80 -14.24 6.14 4.56
CA ASP A 80 -13.13 6.86 5.20
C ASP A 80 -13.37 8.38 5.24
N PRO A 81 -12.99 9.13 6.29
CA PRO A 81 -13.17 10.59 6.33
C PRO A 81 -12.40 11.32 5.22
N ASP A 82 -11.29 10.76 4.74
CA ASP A 82 -10.51 11.37 3.67
C ASP A 82 -11.12 11.08 2.28
N PRO A 83 -11.46 12.12 1.49
CA PRO A 83 -12.09 11.93 0.18
C PRO A 83 -11.21 11.19 -0.83
N THR A 84 -9.88 11.30 -0.73
CA THR A 84 -8.96 10.62 -1.65
C THR A 84 -8.89 9.12 -1.36
N VAL A 85 -9.04 8.72 -0.09
CA VAL A 85 -9.14 7.31 0.28
C VAL A 85 -10.48 6.72 -0.20
N ARG A 86 -11.60 7.43 0.02
CA ARG A 86 -12.92 6.99 -0.47
C ARG A 86 -12.96 6.80 -1.98
N ASP A 87 -12.42 7.75 -2.73
CA ASP A 87 -12.39 7.70 -4.20
C ASP A 87 -11.62 6.46 -4.71
N ALA A 88 -10.43 6.21 -4.17
CA ALA A 88 -9.65 5.02 -4.52
C ALA A 88 -10.31 3.71 -4.09
N ALA A 89 -11.06 3.72 -2.97
CA ALA A 89 -11.79 2.57 -2.49
C ALA A 89 -12.96 2.20 -3.41
N LEU A 90 -13.76 3.19 -3.82
CA LEU A 90 -14.84 3.01 -4.79
C LEU A 90 -14.31 2.48 -6.12
N TRP A 91 -13.22 3.07 -6.63
CA TRP A 91 -12.56 2.56 -7.83
C TRP A 91 -12.13 1.09 -7.70
N ALA A 92 -11.54 0.70 -6.56
CA ALA A 92 -11.11 -0.67 -6.33
C ALA A 92 -12.30 -1.64 -6.29
N ILE A 93 -13.41 -1.25 -5.65
CA ILE A 93 -14.65 -2.03 -5.63
C ILE A 93 -15.17 -2.24 -7.05
N GLU A 94 -15.29 -1.17 -7.84
CA GLU A 94 -15.75 -1.25 -9.23
C GLU A 94 -14.87 -2.19 -10.06
N ARG A 95 -13.54 -2.09 -9.91
CA ARG A 95 -12.60 -2.96 -10.62
C ARG A 95 -12.75 -4.42 -10.21
N LEU A 96 -12.95 -4.71 -8.93
CA LEU A 96 -13.10 -6.07 -8.43
C LEU A 96 -14.47 -6.68 -8.73
N ALA A 97 -15.52 -5.85 -8.85
CA ALA A 97 -16.88 -6.29 -9.18
C ALA A 97 -17.11 -6.50 -10.68
N ALA A 98 -16.30 -5.89 -11.55
CA ALA A 98 -16.36 -6.06 -12.99
C ALA A 98 -15.63 -7.33 -13.50
N GLN A 99 -15.25 -8.24 -12.60
CA GLN A 99 -14.61 -9.53 -12.91
C GLN A 99 -15.60 -10.68 -12.75
#